data_AF-A0A964J4U4-F1
#
_entry.id   AF-A0A964J4U4-F1
#
_cell.length_a   1.000
_cell.length_b   1.000
_cell.length_c   1.000
_cell.angle_alpha   90.00
_cell.angle_beta   90.00
_cell.angle_gamma   90.00
#
_symmetry.space_group_name_H-M   'P 1'
#
loop_
_entity.id
_entity.type
_entity.pdbx_description
1 polymer ?
#
loop_
_entity_poly.entity_id
_entity_poly.type
_entity_poly.pdbx_seq_one_letter_code
_entity_poly.pdbx_strand_id
1 'polypeptide(L)'
;MQRTALSPLRMFATNPLSMLEAPHNPMRPTVAERVTAAVLNCSEHNTRQFGKPAFGHTHTAINGAQVAIMEEIAAHRLWGDLLRFRRAVDRPDDPKLLIVVPMSGHYGLFNSKRFQVDVTLLLERFIQTHR
;
A
#
# COMPACT_ATOMS: atom_id res chain seq x y z
N MET A 1 4.21 -16.47 10.59
CA MET A 1 3.58 -17.67 11.20
C MET A 1 2.71 -17.35 12.42
N GLN A 2 3.09 -16.43 13.32
CA GLN A 2 2.25 -16.09 14.51
C GLN A 2 0.83 -15.59 14.18
N ARG A 3 0.64 -14.72 13.18
CA ARG A 3 -0.69 -14.23 12.79
C ARG A 3 -1.59 -15.28 12.13
N THR A 4 -1.02 -16.33 11.53
CA THR A 4 -1.79 -17.44 10.93
C THR A 4 -2.43 -18.30 12.02
N ALA A 5 -1.80 -18.39 13.19
CA ALA A 5 -2.39 -19.07 14.35
C ALA A 5 -3.62 -18.32 14.92
N LEU A 6 -3.75 -17.02 14.66
CA LEU A 6 -4.88 -16.19 15.07
C LEU A 6 -6.02 -16.12 14.04
N SER A 7 -5.90 -16.85 12.93
CA SER A 7 -6.94 -16.92 11.89
C SER A 7 -8.33 -17.31 12.43
N PRO A 8 -8.48 -18.26 13.38
CA PRO A 8 -9.79 -18.56 13.97
C PRO A 8 -10.40 -17.36 14.69
N LEU A 9 -9.63 -16.64 15.50
CA LEU A 9 -10.08 -15.43 16.20
C LEU A 9 -10.57 -14.35 15.23
N ARG A 10 -9.92 -14.22 14.06
CA ARG A 10 -10.39 -13.33 13.00
C ARG A 10 -11.76 -13.72 12.47
N MET A 11 -11.97 -15.01 12.16
CA MET A 11 -13.25 -15.50 11.66
C MET A 11 -14.39 -15.24 12.65
N PHE A 12 -14.11 -15.43 13.95
CA PHE A 12 -15.05 -15.10 15.02
C PHE A 12 -15.32 -13.60 15.16
N ALA A 13 -14.41 -12.72 14.72
CA ALA A 13 -14.61 -11.28 14.76
C ALA A 13 -15.32 -10.72 13.50
N THR A 14 -15.05 -11.26 12.31
CA THR A 14 -15.57 -10.71 11.04
C THR A 14 -17.08 -10.88 10.89
N ASN A 15 -17.64 -12.04 11.26
CA ASN A 15 -19.07 -12.34 11.09
C ASN A 15 -20.01 -11.53 12.02
N PRO A 16 -19.72 -11.36 13.33
CA PRO A 16 -20.53 -10.49 14.17
C PRO A 16 -20.32 -8.99 13.87
N LEU A 17 -19.13 -8.57 13.44
CA LEU A 17 -18.88 -7.18 13.06
C LEU A 17 -19.75 -6.75 11.88
N SER A 18 -19.89 -7.59 10.84
CA SER A 18 -20.73 -7.28 9.68
C SER A 18 -22.22 -7.15 10.02
N MET A 19 -22.70 -7.90 11.01
CA MET A 19 -24.08 -7.80 11.51
C MET A 19 -24.30 -6.54 12.35
N LEU A 20 -23.30 -6.12 13.14
CA LEU A 20 -23.38 -4.91 13.96
C LEU A 20 -23.32 -3.63 13.11
N GLU A 21 -22.45 -3.59 12.10
CA GLU A 21 -22.30 -2.44 11.19
C GLU A 21 -23.43 -2.32 10.16
N ALA A 22 -24.33 -3.31 10.08
CA ALA A 22 -25.44 -3.33 9.13
C ALA A 22 -26.31 -2.05 9.25
N PRO A 23 -26.69 -1.41 8.12
CA PRO A 23 -27.48 -0.18 8.16
C PRO A 23 -28.82 -0.30 8.88
N HIS A 24 -29.39 -1.51 8.91
CA HIS A 24 -30.69 -1.81 9.51
C HIS A 24 -30.58 -2.31 10.97
N ASN A 25 -29.39 -2.29 11.59
CA ASN A 25 -29.23 -2.72 12.98
C ASN A 25 -29.87 -1.70 13.96
N PRO A 26 -30.94 -2.07 14.69
CA PRO A 26 -31.63 -1.16 15.62
C PRO A 26 -30.78 -0.77 16.84
N MET A 27 -29.71 -1.53 17.16
CA MET A 27 -28.83 -1.26 18.30
C MET A 27 -27.64 -0.34 17.96
N ARG A 28 -27.47 0.03 16.69
CA ARG A 28 -26.37 0.89 16.22
C ARG A 28 -26.21 2.25 16.92
N PRO A 29 -27.27 2.97 17.37
CA PRO A 29 -27.06 4.24 18.08
C PRO A 29 -26.57 4.04 19.53
N THR A 30 -26.54 2.82 20.06
CA THR A 30 -26.18 2.56 21.46
C THR A 30 -24.68 2.65 21.70
N VAL A 31 -24.28 3.05 22.91
CA VAL A 31 -22.86 3.06 23.32
C VAL A 31 -22.28 1.64 23.33
N ALA A 32 -23.09 0.66 23.78
CA ALA A 32 -22.68 -0.74 23.87
C ALA A 32 -22.35 -1.33 22.49
N GLU A 33 -23.16 -1.03 21.46
CA GLU A 33 -22.86 -1.44 20.09
C GLU A 33 -21.56 -0.82 19.59
N ARG A 34 -21.38 0.49 19.72
CA ARG A 34 -20.17 1.17 19.23
C ARG A 34 -18.89 0.63 19.86
N VAL A 35 -18.92 0.36 21.17
CA VAL A 35 -17.77 -0.23 21.89
C VAL A 35 -17.50 -1.65 21.39
N THR A 36 -18.54 -2.45 21.23
CA THR A 36 -18.43 -3.83 20.74
C THR A 36 -17.88 -3.86 19.31
N ALA A 37 -18.43 -3.03 18.41
CA ALA A 37 -17.94 -2.88 17.05
C ALA A 37 -16.48 -2.42 17.01
N ALA A 38 -16.08 -1.47 17.87
CA ALA A 38 -14.69 -1.02 17.96
C ALA A 38 -13.73 -2.15 18.39
N VAL A 39 -14.11 -2.95 19.39
CA VAL A 39 -13.32 -4.11 19.84
C VAL A 39 -13.17 -5.15 18.74
N LEU A 40 -14.27 -5.47 18.04
CA LEU A 40 -14.27 -6.45 16.94
C LEU A 40 -13.47 -5.95 15.74
N ASN A 41 -13.60 -4.68 15.38
CA ASN A 41 -12.84 -4.04 14.29
C ASN A 41 -11.33 -4.03 14.61
N CYS A 42 -10.94 -3.65 15.84
CA CYS A 42 -9.56 -3.72 16.30
C CYS A 42 -9.02 -5.17 16.26
N SER A 43 -9.83 -6.14 16.68
CA SER A 43 -9.48 -7.56 16.65
C SER A 43 -9.29 -8.08 15.21
N GLU A 44 -10.18 -7.71 14.29
CA GLU A 44 -10.04 -8.02 12.85
C GLU A 44 -8.77 -7.40 12.29
N HIS A 45 -8.55 -6.10 12.51
CA HIS A 45 -7.39 -5.37 11.99
C HIS A 45 -6.07 -5.94 12.52
N ASN A 46 -6.00 -6.28 13.82
CA ASN A 46 -4.80 -6.80 14.45
C ASN A 46 -4.48 -8.24 14.03
N THR A 47 -5.49 -9.05 13.74
CA THR A 47 -5.30 -10.43 13.26
C THR A 47 -5.17 -10.53 11.74
N ARG A 48 -5.58 -9.49 11.00
CA ARG A 48 -5.46 -9.43 9.55
C ARG A 48 -4.01 -9.40 9.11
N GLN A 49 -3.71 -10.22 8.11
CA GLN A 49 -2.43 -10.17 7.41
C GLN A 49 -2.56 -9.19 6.25
N PHE A 50 -1.68 -8.20 6.24
CA PHE A 50 -1.45 -7.33 5.10
C PHE A 50 -0.15 -7.76 4.45
N GLY A 51 -0.22 -8.41 3.29
CA GLY A 51 0.97 -8.67 2.49
C GLY A 51 1.53 -7.36 1.94
N LYS A 52 2.84 -7.32 1.65
CA LYS A 52 3.43 -6.20 0.90
C LYS A 52 2.84 -6.24 -0.53
N PRO A 53 2.07 -5.23 -0.96
CA PRO A 53 1.57 -5.19 -2.32
C PRO A 53 2.73 -5.01 -3.30
N ALA A 54 2.59 -5.59 -4.48
CA ALA A 54 3.52 -5.32 -5.58
C ALA A 54 3.36 -3.87 -6.06
N PHE A 55 4.46 -3.23 -6.45
CA PHE A 55 4.40 -1.88 -7.02
C PHE A 55 3.59 -1.85 -8.31
N GLY A 56 3.70 -2.90 -9.13
CA GLY A 56 2.96 -3.03 -10.39
C GLY A 56 3.48 -2.16 -11.53
N HIS A 57 4.58 -1.42 -11.33
CA HIS A 57 5.21 -0.58 -12.36
C HIS A 57 6.15 -1.40 -13.24
N THR A 58 5.58 -2.02 -14.28
CA THR A 58 6.33 -2.88 -15.23
C THR A 58 6.74 -2.15 -16.51
N HIS A 59 6.05 -1.07 -16.87
CA HIS A 59 6.28 -0.33 -18.11
C HIS A 59 6.06 1.17 -17.91
N THR A 60 6.71 1.99 -18.72
CA THR A 60 6.45 3.43 -18.84
C THR A 60 6.52 3.85 -20.30
N ALA A 61 5.76 4.87 -20.69
CA ALA A 61 5.86 5.48 -22.00
C ALA A 61 6.96 6.56 -22.02
N ILE A 62 7.88 6.49 -22.97
CA ILE A 62 8.91 7.51 -23.24
C ILE A 62 8.85 7.82 -24.73
N ASN A 63 8.63 9.09 -25.08
CA ASN A 63 8.48 9.52 -26.49
C ASN A 63 7.47 8.70 -27.31
N GLY A 64 6.39 8.23 -26.67
CA GLY A 64 5.37 7.40 -27.32
C GLY A 64 5.74 5.92 -27.46
N ALA A 65 6.97 5.52 -27.13
CA ALA A 65 7.38 4.12 -27.08
C ALA A 65 7.21 3.55 -25.67
N GLN A 66 6.69 2.31 -25.58
CA GLN A 66 6.62 1.58 -24.32
C GLN A 66 8.00 1.02 -23.97
N VAL A 67 8.48 1.35 -22.77
CA VAL A 67 9.78 0.92 -22.24
C VAL A 67 9.53 0.10 -20.98
N ALA A 68 10.14 -1.09 -20.93
CA ALA A 68 10.05 -1.96 -19.76
C ALA A 68 10.83 -1.38 -18.57
N ILE A 69 10.30 -1.59 -17.37
CA ILE A 69 10.90 -1.26 -16.08
C ILE A 69 11.19 -2.55 -15.33
N MET A 70 12.42 -2.67 -14.84
CA MET A 70 12.89 -3.77 -14.00
C MET A 70 13.07 -3.27 -12.56
N GLU A 71 12.48 -3.97 -11.61
CA GLU A 71 12.67 -3.74 -10.17
C GLU A 71 13.91 -4.50 -9.69
N GLU A 72 14.89 -3.78 -9.14
CA GLU A 72 16.14 -4.33 -8.63
C GLU A 72 16.35 -3.86 -7.18
N ILE A 73 16.86 -4.73 -6.31
CA ILE A 73 17.29 -4.33 -4.96
C ILE A 73 18.70 -3.74 -5.07
N ALA A 74 18.82 -2.43 -4.97
CA ALA A 74 20.11 -1.74 -5.03
C ALA A 74 20.90 -1.87 -3.72
N ALA A 75 20.21 -1.96 -2.58
CA ALA A 75 20.84 -2.23 -1.29
C ALA A 75 19.86 -2.89 -0.32
N HIS A 76 20.35 -3.86 0.44
CA HIS A 76 19.62 -4.49 1.52
C HIS A 76 20.08 -3.90 2.87
N ARG A 77 19.14 -3.52 3.74
CA ARG A 77 19.41 -3.05 5.10
C ARG A 77 18.48 -3.76 6.08
N LEU A 78 18.89 -3.84 7.35
CA LEU A 78 18.11 -4.47 8.43
C LEU A 78 16.70 -3.90 8.59
N TRP A 79 16.48 -2.67 8.13
CA TRP A 79 15.21 -1.95 8.22
C TRP A 79 14.46 -1.84 6.89
N GLY A 80 15.03 -2.33 5.78
CA GLY A 80 14.36 -2.29 4.47
C GLY A 80 15.28 -2.40 3.26
N ASP A 81 14.65 -2.59 2.12
CA ASP A 81 15.30 -2.63 0.81
C ASP A 81 15.27 -1.27 0.13
N LEU A 82 16.42 -0.86 -0.41
CA LEU A 82 16.48 0.22 -1.39
C LEU A 82 16.20 -0.37 -2.76
N LEU A 83 15.05 -0.03 -3.33
CA LEU A 83 14.64 -0.46 -4.66
C LEU A 83 15.07 0.55 -5.73
N ARG A 84 15.61 0.03 -6.82
CA ARG A 84 15.93 0.76 -8.03
C ARG A 84 15.07 0.23 -9.17
N PHE A 85 14.32 1.14 -9.79
CA PHE A 85 13.55 0.84 -10.99
C PHE A 85 14.40 1.23 -12.21
N ARG A 86 14.93 0.24 -12.92
CA ARG A 86 15.76 0.44 -14.11
C ARG A 86 14.89 0.37 -15.36
N ARG A 87 15.03 1.36 -16.24
CA ARG A 87 14.39 1.35 -17.57
C ARG A 87 15.25 0.57 -18.56
N ALA A 88 14.64 -0.16 -19.47
CA ALA A 88 15.32 -0.88 -20.56
C ALA A 88 15.73 0.05 -21.72
N VAL A 89 16.29 1.22 -21.39
CA VAL A 89 16.80 2.24 -22.33
C VAL A 89 17.96 2.97 -21.67
N ASP A 90 18.98 3.33 -22.45
CA ASP A 90 20.14 4.08 -21.95
C ASP A 90 19.90 5.59 -22.14
N ARG A 91 19.80 6.32 -21.02
CA ARG A 91 19.55 7.77 -20.96
C ARG A 91 20.28 8.39 -19.75
N PRO A 92 21.61 8.55 -19.84
CA PRO A 92 22.43 9.00 -18.71
C PRO A 92 22.20 10.47 -18.34
N ASP A 93 21.72 11.29 -19.27
CA ASP A 93 21.53 12.75 -19.10
C ASP A 93 20.14 13.14 -18.59
N ASP A 94 19.28 12.18 -18.23
CA ASP A 94 17.95 12.48 -17.70
C ASP A 94 18.06 13.22 -16.34
N PRO A 95 17.25 14.27 -16.11
CA PRO A 95 17.30 15.04 -14.87
C PRO A 95 16.87 14.20 -13.67
N LYS A 96 17.51 14.47 -12.52
CA LYS A 96 17.25 13.76 -11.27
C LYS A 96 16.17 14.48 -10.47
N LEU A 97 15.14 13.74 -10.05
CA LEU A 97 14.08 14.22 -9.16
C LEU A 97 14.12 13.46 -7.83
N LEU A 98 14.13 14.19 -6.72
CA LEU A 98 13.94 13.63 -5.38
C LEU A 98 12.55 14.03 -4.86
N ILE A 99 11.73 13.03 -4.57
CA ILE A 99 10.39 13.23 -3.98
C ILE A 99 10.45 12.77 -2.53
N VAL A 100 10.15 13.67 -1.61
CA VAL A 100 9.98 13.35 -0.18
C VAL A 100 8.50 13.39 0.14
N VAL A 101 7.94 12.25 0.55
CA VAL A 101 6.53 12.14 0.92
C VAL A 101 6.40 12.35 2.43
N PRO A 102 5.91 13.51 2.91
CA PRO A 102 5.75 13.75 4.33
C PRO A 102 4.68 12.80 4.90
N MET A 103 4.83 12.41 6.17
CA MET A 103 3.89 11.53 6.89
C MET A 103 3.75 10.10 6.37
N SER A 104 4.58 9.69 5.42
CA SER A 104 4.77 8.28 5.11
C SER A 104 5.49 7.62 6.29
N GLY A 105 4.77 6.88 7.13
CA GLY A 105 5.41 6.03 8.14
C GLY A 105 6.35 5.01 7.49
N HIS A 106 7.29 4.43 8.25
CA HIS A 106 8.27 3.44 7.74
C HIS A 106 7.65 2.29 6.92
N TYR A 107 6.41 1.91 7.22
CA TYR A 107 5.63 0.91 6.48
C TYR A 107 4.53 1.50 5.58
N GLY A 108 4.23 2.79 5.74
CA GLY A 108 3.06 3.47 5.15
C GLY A 108 3.20 3.73 3.65
N LEU A 109 4.42 3.93 3.15
CA LEU A 109 4.63 4.15 1.71
C LEU A 109 4.37 2.88 0.88
N PHE A 110 4.80 1.72 1.40
CA PHE A 110 4.77 0.47 0.65
C PHE A 110 3.43 -0.26 0.67
N ASN A 111 2.50 0.12 1.56
CA ASN A 111 1.26 -0.62 1.78
C ASN A 111 -0.01 0.18 1.41
N SER A 112 0.15 1.42 0.98
CA SER A 112 -0.98 2.34 0.77
C SER A 112 -1.27 2.53 -0.71
N LYS A 113 -2.53 2.30 -1.12
CA LYS A 113 -3.05 2.72 -2.44
C LYS A 113 -2.71 4.18 -2.79
N ARG A 114 -2.53 5.04 -1.77
CA ARG A 114 -2.10 6.44 -1.92
C ARG A 114 -0.75 6.59 -2.61
N PHE A 115 0.22 5.69 -2.38
CA PHE A 115 1.52 5.77 -3.05
C PHE A 115 1.40 5.56 -4.57
N GLN A 116 0.66 4.53 -4.98
CA GLN A 116 0.40 4.23 -6.39
C GLN A 116 -0.37 5.34 -7.12
N VAL A 117 -1.16 6.13 -6.39
CA VAL A 117 -1.90 7.23 -6.99
C VAL A 117 -1.05 8.50 -7.04
N ASP A 118 -0.42 8.88 -5.92
CA ASP A 118 0.22 10.20 -5.82
C ASP A 118 1.63 10.23 -6.43
N VAL A 119 2.44 9.20 -6.19
CA VAL A 119 3.84 9.19 -6.63
C VAL A 119 3.96 8.79 -8.09
N THR A 120 3.19 7.80 -8.53
CA THR A 120 3.18 7.35 -9.93
C THR A 120 2.78 8.47 -10.87
N LEU A 121 1.71 9.22 -10.55
CA LEU A 121 1.27 10.35 -11.39
C LEU A 121 2.34 11.45 -11.46
N LEU A 122 3.03 11.72 -10.35
CA LEU A 122 4.10 12.71 -10.31
C LEU A 122 5.29 12.27 -11.16
N LEU A 123 5.67 10.98 -11.09
CA LEU A 123 6.71 10.39 -11.91
C LEU A 123 6.34 10.43 -13.41
N GLU A 124 5.13 10.03 -13.78
CA GLU A 124 4.66 10.10 -15.17
C GLU A 124 4.70 11.53 -15.71
N ARG A 125 4.21 12.50 -14.95
CA ARG A 125 4.30 13.92 -15.32
C ARG A 125 5.74 14.40 -15.46
N PHE A 126 6.64 13.97 -14.58
CA PHE A 126 8.05 14.33 -14.65
C PHE A 126 8.70 13.77 -15.92
N ILE A 127 8.47 12.47 -16.20
CA ILE A 127 8.98 11.77 -17.40
C ILE A 127 8.45 12.44 -18.67
N GLN A 128 7.18 12.87 -18.70
CA GLN A 128 6.60 13.55 -19.86
C GLN A 128 7.12 14.98 -20.06
N THR A 129 7.40 15.69 -18.96
CA THR A 129 7.83 17.10 -18.98
C THR A 129 9.31 17.25 -19.35
N HIS A 130 10.18 16.36 -18.87
CA HIS A 130 11.63 16.50 -18.99
C HIS A 130 12.22 15.56 -20.05
N ARG A 131 11.69 15.63 -21.27
CA ARG A 131 12.15 14.86 -22.43
C ARG A 131 13.60 15.14 -22.81
#